data_AF-A0A380NZG4-F1
#
_entry.id   AF-A0A380NZG4-F1
#
_cell.length_a   1.000
_cell.length_b   1.000
_cell.length_c   1.000
_cell.angle_alpha   90.00
_cell.angle_beta   90.00
_cell.angle_gamma   90.00
#
_symmetry.space_group_name_H-M   'P 1'
#
loop_
_entity.id
_entity.type
_entity.pdbx_description
1 polymer ?
#
loop_
_entity_poly.entity_id
_entity_poly.type
_entity_poly.pdbx_seq_one_letter_code
_entity_poly.pdbx_strand_id
1 'polypeptide(L)'
;MLVICEINPILKGVKKLLVRKGYQIMNNVKSVMSKLDAIKIDGIGLVAYAIMAILLVIIVNMGVLPDNMLGAIFVLVLMGDIFYYLGANLPVFKTYLGGGAVFTMFAAAILATTGIVPASVVKTAGSFTSDMGFIDFFIVSLITSSILAMDRKMLLKAAVRFIPVAFLSMAVCWFVVGTVGMLMGNGFVHSVMYVAFPIMAGGVGAGIVPLSSIYAHGLGGSAGTYLSQLFPATVLGNVVAIIAAGVISKTMVNSKWNGHGKMMRDENDAQAGEKKKLDFSNMKQLGVGLIMAMSFYMIGTGLNAVFPKSTHTLSLS
;
A
#
# COMPACT_ATOMS: atom_id res chain seq x y z
N MET A 1 -66.34 43.56 -3.26
CA MET A 1 -65.91 42.80 -4.47
C MET A 1 -64.79 43.50 -5.25
N LEU A 2 -63.95 44.35 -4.63
CA LEU A 2 -62.92 45.15 -5.34
C LEU A 2 -61.48 44.95 -4.82
N VAL A 3 -61.26 44.25 -3.70
CA VAL A 3 -59.92 44.11 -3.08
C VAL A 3 -59.20 42.80 -3.49
N ILE A 4 -59.92 41.82 -4.02
CA ILE A 4 -59.35 40.49 -4.36
C ILE A 4 -58.76 40.46 -5.80
N CYS A 5 -59.10 41.43 -6.65
CA CYS A 5 -58.66 41.47 -8.05
C CYS A 5 -57.24 42.05 -8.23
N GLU A 6 -56.77 42.93 -7.33
CA GLU A 6 -55.46 43.59 -7.44
C GLU A 6 -54.28 42.79 -6.84
N ILE A 7 -54.54 41.78 -6.00
CA ILE A 7 -53.47 41.01 -5.32
C ILE A 7 -52.87 39.90 -6.22
N ASN A 8 -53.64 39.38 -7.17
CA ASN A 8 -53.26 38.28 -8.05
C ASN A 8 -52.05 38.57 -8.99
N PRO A 9 -51.90 39.76 -9.63
CA PRO A 9 -50.74 40.05 -10.47
C PRO A 9 -49.44 40.21 -9.66
N ILE A 10 -49.51 40.74 -8.43
CA ILE A 10 -48.34 40.95 -7.56
C ILE A 10 -47.80 39.61 -7.08
N LEU A 11 -48.67 38.67 -6.67
CA LEU A 11 -48.25 37.33 -6.24
C LEU A 11 -47.58 36.52 -7.37
N LYS A 12 -48.06 36.65 -8.61
CA LYS A 12 -47.43 36.03 -9.80
C LYS A 12 -46.05 36.61 -10.09
N GLY A 13 -45.87 37.91 -9.91
CA GLY A 13 -44.58 38.61 -10.05
C GLY A 13 -43.53 38.11 -9.05
N VAL A 14 -43.91 38.00 -7.77
CA VAL A 14 -43.02 37.52 -6.69
C VAL A 14 -42.64 36.04 -6.90
N LYS A 15 -43.59 35.18 -7.29
CA LYS A 15 -43.31 33.76 -7.58
C LYS A 15 -42.34 33.60 -8.75
N LYS A 16 -42.46 34.42 -9.81
CA LYS A 16 -41.56 34.42 -10.98
C LYS A 16 -40.15 34.94 -10.62
N LEU A 17 -40.06 35.91 -9.70
CA LEU A 17 -38.81 36.43 -9.16
C LEU A 17 -38.07 35.41 -8.28
N LEU A 18 -38.79 34.70 -7.40
CA LEU A 18 -38.23 33.63 -6.57
C LEU A 18 -37.71 32.45 -7.42
N VAL A 19 -38.45 32.06 -8.46
CA VAL A 19 -38.00 31.01 -9.40
C VAL A 19 -36.77 31.46 -10.19
N ARG A 20 -36.72 32.71 -10.68
CA ARG A 20 -35.53 33.25 -11.35
C ARG A 20 -34.32 33.35 -10.41
N LYS A 21 -34.51 33.76 -9.15
CA LYS A 21 -33.45 33.78 -8.15
C LYS A 21 -32.94 32.37 -7.84
N GLY A 22 -33.84 31.40 -7.67
CA GLY A 22 -33.49 29.99 -7.48
C GLY A 22 -32.71 29.42 -8.67
N TYR A 23 -33.09 29.76 -9.90
CA TYR A 23 -32.39 29.32 -11.11
C TYR A 23 -30.99 29.95 -11.27
N GLN A 24 -30.85 31.24 -10.94
CA GLN A 24 -29.55 31.93 -10.92
C GLN A 24 -28.63 31.39 -9.82
N ILE A 25 -29.16 31.09 -8.63
CA ILE A 25 -28.41 30.43 -7.56
C ILE A 25 -27.96 29.05 -8.00
N MET A 26 -28.85 28.26 -8.60
CA MET A 26 -28.53 26.91 -9.09
C MET A 26 -27.47 26.94 -10.21
N ASN A 27 -27.51 27.93 -11.11
CA ASN A 27 -26.47 28.11 -12.15
C ASN A 27 -25.14 28.60 -11.58
N ASN A 28 -25.14 29.48 -10.58
CA ASN A 28 -23.91 29.89 -9.88
C ASN A 28 -23.30 28.73 -9.09
N VAL A 29 -24.13 27.93 -8.40
CA VAL A 29 -23.68 26.70 -7.72
C VAL A 29 -23.10 25.72 -8.73
N LYS A 30 -23.75 25.52 -9.88
CA LYS A 30 -23.25 24.64 -10.94
C LYS A 30 -21.95 25.14 -11.58
N SER A 31 -21.78 26.45 -11.72
CA SER A 31 -20.55 27.10 -12.21
C SER A 31 -19.39 26.97 -11.23
N VAL A 32 -19.65 27.15 -9.92
CA VAL A 32 -18.64 26.95 -8.87
C VAL A 32 -18.30 25.47 -8.72
N MET A 33 -19.28 24.57 -8.76
CA MET A 33 -19.05 23.11 -8.80
C MET A 33 -18.20 22.71 -10.01
N SER A 34 -18.47 23.26 -11.19
CA SER A 34 -17.67 22.99 -12.40
C SER A 34 -16.23 23.50 -12.29
N LYS A 35 -15.97 24.61 -11.58
CA LYS A 35 -14.62 25.13 -11.33
C LYS A 35 -13.89 24.32 -10.25
N LEU A 36 -14.60 23.79 -9.26
CA LEU A 36 -14.05 22.92 -8.21
C LEU A 36 -13.78 21.50 -8.74
N ASP A 37 -14.62 20.97 -9.63
CA ASP A 37 -14.42 19.69 -10.31
C ASP A 37 -13.25 19.69 -11.31
N ALA A 38 -12.71 20.87 -11.64
CA ALA A 38 -11.47 20.97 -12.39
C ALA A 38 -10.25 20.49 -11.56
N ILE A 39 -10.34 20.56 -10.23
CA ILE A 39 -9.37 19.95 -9.31
C ILE A 39 -9.82 18.52 -9.09
N LYS A 40 -9.02 17.57 -9.56
CA LYS A 40 -9.28 16.14 -9.38
C LYS A 40 -8.35 15.58 -8.31
N ILE A 41 -8.92 14.88 -7.34
CA ILE A 41 -8.18 14.04 -6.41
C ILE A 41 -8.36 12.61 -6.91
N ASP A 42 -7.27 12.00 -7.37
CA ASP A 42 -7.24 10.64 -7.96
C ASP A 42 -8.32 10.35 -9.03
N GLY A 43 -8.57 11.33 -9.90
CA GLY A 43 -9.57 11.19 -10.99
C GLY A 43 -11.02 11.43 -10.57
N ILE A 44 -11.30 11.57 -9.27
CA ILE A 44 -12.60 11.94 -8.72
C ILE A 44 -12.71 13.48 -8.67
N GLY A 45 -13.85 14.02 -9.10
CA GLY A 45 -14.12 15.47 -8.98
C GLY A 45 -14.19 15.89 -7.52
N LEU A 46 -13.59 17.03 -7.17
CA LEU A 46 -13.47 17.50 -5.78
C LEU A 46 -14.83 17.55 -5.06
N VAL A 47 -15.92 17.85 -5.78
CA VAL A 47 -17.26 17.95 -5.20
C VAL A 47 -17.77 16.57 -4.77
N ALA A 48 -17.64 15.57 -5.64
CA ALA A 48 -18.01 14.19 -5.33
C ALA A 48 -17.16 13.64 -4.17
N TYR A 49 -15.87 13.95 -4.19
CA TYR A 49 -14.94 13.59 -3.14
C TYR A 49 -15.33 14.18 -1.78
N ALA A 50 -15.65 15.47 -1.73
CA ALA A 50 -16.06 16.17 -0.52
C ALA A 50 -17.34 15.57 0.09
N ILE A 51 -18.31 15.17 -0.75
CA ILE A 51 -19.53 14.50 -0.28
C ILE A 51 -19.20 13.16 0.38
N MET A 52 -18.34 12.35 -0.24
CA MET A 52 -17.91 11.06 0.32
C MET A 52 -17.10 11.24 1.61
N ALA A 53 -16.24 12.26 1.69
CA ALA A 53 -15.49 12.59 2.89
C ALA A 53 -16.40 13.05 4.04
N ILE A 54 -17.42 13.88 3.77
CA ILE A 54 -18.42 14.28 4.78
C ILE A 54 -19.18 13.05 5.28
N LEU A 55 -19.59 12.16 4.39
CA LEU A 55 -20.25 10.91 4.76
C LEU A 55 -19.36 10.06 5.67
N LEU A 56 -18.07 9.94 5.35
CA LEU A 56 -17.10 9.23 6.18
C LEU A 56 -17.03 9.83 7.59
N VAL A 57 -16.89 11.16 7.71
CA VAL A 57 -16.83 11.85 9.01
C VAL A 57 -18.10 11.61 9.83
N ILE A 58 -19.28 11.63 9.20
CA ILE A 58 -20.55 11.35 9.88
C ILE A 58 -20.57 9.92 10.40
N ILE A 59 -20.26 8.93 9.56
CA ILE A 59 -20.29 7.49 9.93
C ILE A 59 -19.29 7.21 11.05
N VAL A 60 -18.09 7.80 10.97
CA VAL A 60 -17.04 7.64 11.98
C VAL A 60 -17.45 8.28 13.30
N ASN A 61 -18.03 9.48 13.29
CA ASN A 61 -18.53 10.15 14.50
C ASN A 61 -19.74 9.43 15.12
N MET A 62 -20.56 8.78 14.30
CA MET A 62 -21.66 7.93 14.78
C MET A 62 -21.19 6.58 15.33
N GLY A 63 -19.92 6.20 15.11
CA GLY A 63 -19.38 4.90 15.53
C GLY A 63 -19.99 3.70 14.79
N VAL A 64 -20.68 3.94 13.66
CA VAL A 64 -21.40 2.91 12.88
C VAL A 64 -20.61 2.41 11.67
N LEU A 65 -19.29 2.63 11.67
CA LEU A 65 -18.42 2.14 10.60
C LEU A 65 -18.47 0.60 10.58
N PRO A 66 -18.90 -0.02 9.46
CA PRO A 66 -18.96 -1.47 9.38
C PRO A 66 -17.56 -2.06 9.34
N ASP A 67 -17.31 -3.04 10.22
CA ASP A 67 -16.04 -3.77 10.29
C ASP A 67 -16.01 -4.90 9.24
N ASN A 68 -16.04 -4.50 7.97
CA ASN A 68 -16.04 -5.40 6.83
C ASN A 68 -15.25 -4.80 5.67
N MET A 69 -15.12 -5.57 4.58
CA MET A 69 -14.33 -5.16 3.42
C MET A 69 -14.80 -3.84 2.81
N LEU A 70 -16.11 -3.57 2.80
CA LEU A 70 -16.69 -2.34 2.25
C LEU A 70 -16.31 -1.12 3.10
N GLY A 71 -16.49 -1.21 4.42
CA GLY A 71 -16.12 -0.14 5.35
C GLY A 71 -14.63 0.16 5.34
N ALA A 72 -13.80 -0.89 5.29
CA ALA A 72 -12.36 -0.75 5.23
C ALA A 72 -11.88 -0.10 3.92
N ILE A 73 -12.35 -0.57 2.76
CA ILE A 73 -11.98 0.04 1.47
C ILE A 73 -12.42 1.50 1.42
N PHE A 74 -13.62 1.81 1.90
CA PHE A 74 -14.13 3.18 1.90
C PHE A 74 -13.24 4.13 2.72
N VAL A 75 -12.83 3.71 3.93
CA VAL A 75 -11.89 4.47 4.76
C VAL A 75 -10.52 4.59 4.09
N LEU A 76 -9.96 3.47 3.64
CA LEU A 76 -8.58 3.41 3.13
C LEU A 76 -8.40 4.21 1.85
N VAL A 77 -9.38 4.19 0.94
CA VAL A 77 -9.37 4.99 -0.28
C VAL A 77 -9.52 6.48 0.07
N LEU A 78 -10.53 6.87 0.84
CA LEU A 78 -10.75 8.29 1.15
C LEU A 78 -9.69 8.92 2.05
N MET A 79 -9.08 8.19 2.98
CA MET A 79 -7.94 8.72 3.71
C MET A 79 -6.67 8.64 2.88
N GLY A 80 -6.48 7.54 2.15
CA GLY A 80 -5.32 7.29 1.31
C GLY A 80 -5.15 8.35 0.24
N ASP A 81 -6.22 8.73 -0.46
CA ASP A 81 -6.21 9.70 -1.55
C ASP A 81 -5.89 11.11 -1.06
N ILE A 82 -6.44 11.54 0.08
CA ILE A 82 -6.09 12.82 0.72
C ILE A 82 -4.60 12.85 1.02
N PHE A 83 -4.08 11.82 1.71
CA PHE A 83 -2.67 11.80 2.09
C PHE A 83 -1.76 11.65 0.88
N TYR A 84 -2.16 10.88 -0.11
CA TYR A 84 -1.40 10.71 -1.33
C TYR A 84 -1.31 12.03 -2.09
N TYR A 85 -2.44 12.74 -2.23
CA TYR A 85 -2.47 14.08 -2.83
C TYR A 85 -1.61 15.07 -2.08
N LEU A 86 -1.67 15.10 -0.75
CA LEU A 86 -0.82 15.96 0.08
C LEU A 86 0.67 15.63 -0.11
N GLY A 87 1.03 14.36 -0.03
CA GLY A 87 2.41 13.88 -0.19
C GLY A 87 2.97 14.08 -1.60
N ALA A 88 2.13 13.98 -2.63
CA ALA A 88 2.52 14.22 -4.02
C ALA A 88 2.78 15.71 -4.32
N ASN A 89 2.16 16.62 -3.55
CA ASN A 89 2.36 18.06 -3.67
C ASN A 89 3.46 18.62 -2.77
N LEU A 90 3.86 17.90 -1.71
CA LEU A 90 4.93 18.30 -0.81
C LEU A 90 6.33 18.12 -1.46
N PRO A 91 7.15 19.19 -1.59
CA PRO A 91 8.41 19.14 -2.35
C PRO A 91 9.44 18.18 -1.76
N VAL A 92 9.51 18.01 -0.43
CA VAL A 92 10.44 17.07 0.20
C VAL A 92 10.04 15.62 -0.08
N PHE A 93 8.77 15.28 0.12
CA PHE A 93 8.27 13.93 -0.10
C PHE A 93 8.28 13.54 -1.58
N LYS A 94 7.78 14.43 -2.44
CA LYS A 94 7.80 14.28 -3.90
C LYS A 94 9.21 13.99 -4.44
N THR A 95 10.21 14.66 -3.89
CA THR A 95 11.54 14.67 -4.52
C THR A 95 12.52 13.69 -3.87
N TYR A 96 12.40 13.37 -2.58
CA TYR A 96 13.41 12.58 -1.86
C TYR A 96 12.91 11.28 -1.24
N LEU A 97 11.62 11.22 -0.88
CA LEU A 97 11.09 10.14 -0.03
C LEU A 97 10.15 9.19 -0.76
N GLY A 98 9.95 9.30 -2.08
CA GLY A 98 9.05 8.41 -2.83
C GLY A 98 7.63 8.93 -2.99
N GLY A 99 7.40 10.24 -2.77
CA GLY A 99 6.17 10.95 -3.11
C GLY A 99 4.98 10.64 -2.21
N GLY A 100 3.79 10.58 -2.82
CA GLY A 100 2.52 10.41 -2.11
C GLY A 100 2.44 9.12 -1.29
N ALA A 101 2.95 7.99 -1.82
CA ALA A 101 2.83 6.69 -1.17
C ALA A 101 3.55 6.63 0.19
N VAL A 102 4.77 7.15 0.25
CA VAL A 102 5.56 7.14 1.50
C VAL A 102 5.01 8.15 2.50
N PHE A 103 4.53 9.31 2.04
CA PHE A 103 3.83 10.24 2.92
C PHE A 103 2.57 9.60 3.53
N THR A 104 1.75 8.93 2.72
CA THR A 104 0.54 8.23 3.19
C THR A 104 0.88 7.18 4.25
N MET A 105 1.96 6.43 4.07
CA MET A 105 2.44 5.45 5.07
C MET A 105 2.76 6.11 6.41
N PHE A 106 3.58 7.16 6.43
CA PHE A 106 3.94 7.85 7.68
C PHE A 106 2.77 8.62 8.29
N ALA A 107 1.94 9.26 7.47
CA ALA A 107 0.75 9.96 7.93
C ALA A 107 -0.21 8.99 8.62
N ALA A 108 -0.51 7.84 8.01
CA ALA A 108 -1.36 6.82 8.61
C ALA A 108 -0.78 6.30 9.94
N ALA A 109 0.54 6.06 10.00
CA ALA A 109 1.21 5.64 11.23
C ALA A 109 1.09 6.70 12.34
N ILE A 110 1.36 7.97 12.02
CA ILE A 110 1.23 9.07 12.98
C ILE A 110 -0.22 9.17 13.46
N LEU A 111 -1.20 9.18 12.55
CA LEU A 111 -2.63 9.27 12.92
C LEU A 111 -3.09 8.12 13.81
N ALA A 112 -2.59 6.91 13.57
CA ALA A 112 -2.88 5.74 14.41
C ALA A 112 -2.25 5.88 15.81
N THR A 113 -1.06 6.47 15.93
CA THR A 113 -0.37 6.66 17.21
C THR A 113 -0.84 7.85 18.02
N THR A 114 -1.29 8.94 17.39
CA THR A 114 -1.72 10.17 18.07
C THR A 114 -3.15 10.10 18.62
N GLY A 115 -3.92 9.06 18.25
CA GLY A 115 -5.32 8.89 18.67
C GLY A 115 -6.28 9.89 18.04
N ILE A 116 -5.86 10.64 17.03
CA ILE A 116 -6.73 11.58 16.27
C ILE A 116 -7.85 10.81 15.56
N VAL A 117 -7.54 9.59 15.12
CA VAL A 117 -8.48 8.71 14.42
C VAL A 117 -9.10 7.74 15.44
N PRO A 118 -10.44 7.55 15.45
CA PRO A 118 -11.07 6.61 16.37
C PRO A 118 -10.54 5.20 16.22
N ALA A 119 -10.45 4.48 17.34
CA ALA A 119 -9.95 3.10 17.39
C ALA A 119 -10.73 2.15 16.47
N SER A 120 -12.02 2.42 16.21
CA SER A 120 -12.83 1.66 15.26
C SER A 120 -12.26 1.70 13.84
N VAL A 121 -11.78 2.85 13.39
CA VAL A 121 -11.20 3.04 12.05
C VAL A 121 -9.86 2.31 11.95
N VAL A 122 -9.01 2.43 12.98
CA VAL A 122 -7.71 1.73 13.03
C VAL A 122 -7.92 0.22 13.05
N LYS A 123 -8.90 -0.26 13.83
CA LYS A 123 -9.27 -1.68 13.87
C LYS A 123 -9.73 -2.18 12.51
N THR A 124 -10.67 -1.48 11.87
CA THR A 124 -11.20 -1.90 10.56
C THR A 124 -10.12 -1.87 9.46
N ALA A 125 -9.23 -0.87 9.47
CA ALA A 125 -8.07 -0.85 8.58
C ALA A 125 -7.09 -2.00 8.85
N GLY A 126 -6.82 -2.28 10.13
CA GLY A 126 -5.99 -3.40 10.57
C GLY A 126 -6.57 -4.75 10.16
N SER A 127 -7.84 -5.01 10.45
CA SER A 127 -8.52 -6.25 10.08
C SER A 127 -8.60 -6.45 8.57
N PHE A 128 -8.72 -5.39 7.77
CA PHE A 128 -8.68 -5.52 6.31
C PHE A 128 -7.33 -6.01 5.82
N THR A 129 -6.27 -5.53 6.48
CA THR A 129 -4.88 -5.82 6.13
C THR A 129 -4.45 -7.20 6.62
N SER A 130 -4.86 -7.60 7.82
CA SER A 130 -4.38 -8.81 8.51
C SER A 130 -5.37 -9.97 8.54
N ASP A 131 -6.68 -9.70 8.61
CA ASP A 131 -7.70 -10.73 8.88
C ASP A 131 -8.54 -11.06 7.63
N MET A 132 -8.79 -10.08 6.75
CA MET A 132 -9.64 -10.25 5.57
C MET A 132 -8.91 -10.79 4.33
N GLY A 133 -7.59 -11.06 4.43
CA GLY A 133 -6.80 -11.65 3.34
C GLY A 133 -6.50 -10.72 2.16
N PHE A 134 -6.71 -9.40 2.29
CA PHE A 134 -6.48 -8.45 1.20
C PHE A 134 -5.01 -8.36 0.79
N ILE A 135 -4.07 -8.38 1.75
CA ILE A 135 -2.63 -8.40 1.45
C ILE A 135 -2.28 -9.63 0.61
N ASP A 136 -2.75 -10.81 1.01
CA ASP A 136 -2.46 -12.06 0.31
C ASP A 136 -3.02 -12.00 -1.12
N PHE A 137 -4.27 -11.56 -1.25
CA PHE A 137 -4.90 -11.32 -2.55
C PHE A 137 -4.08 -10.37 -3.44
N PHE A 138 -3.62 -9.25 -2.88
CA PHE A 138 -2.84 -8.23 -3.58
C PHE A 138 -1.48 -8.78 -4.03
N ILE A 139 -0.75 -9.44 -3.13
CA ILE A 139 0.58 -10.02 -3.42
C ILE A 139 0.46 -11.09 -4.50
N VAL A 140 -0.48 -12.03 -4.37
CA VAL A 140 -0.68 -13.10 -5.36
C VAL A 140 -1.03 -12.52 -6.72
N SER A 141 -1.91 -11.52 -6.77
CA SER A 141 -2.28 -10.87 -8.02
C SER A 141 -1.09 -10.17 -8.69
N LEU A 142 -0.25 -9.48 -7.91
CA LEU A 142 0.97 -8.85 -8.42
C LEU A 142 2.01 -9.86 -8.91
N ILE A 143 2.25 -10.94 -8.16
CA ILE A 143 3.19 -12.00 -8.56
C ILE A 143 2.70 -12.65 -9.85
N THR A 144 1.43 -13.07 -9.89
CA THR A 144 0.84 -13.76 -11.04
C THR A 144 0.87 -12.87 -12.29
N SER A 145 0.47 -11.60 -12.17
CA SER A 145 0.51 -10.66 -13.30
C SER A 145 1.93 -10.37 -13.79
N SER A 146 2.89 -10.19 -12.88
CA SER A 146 4.29 -9.92 -13.23
C SER A 146 4.95 -11.11 -13.93
N ILE A 147 4.66 -12.34 -13.50
CA ILE A 147 5.19 -13.56 -14.12
C ILE A 147 4.58 -13.77 -15.52
N LEU A 148 3.25 -13.63 -15.65
CA LEU A 148 2.55 -13.80 -16.93
C LEU A 148 2.92 -12.72 -17.96
N ALA A 149 3.32 -11.53 -17.49
CA ALA A 149 3.75 -10.44 -18.35
C ALA A 149 5.17 -10.62 -18.94
N MET A 150 5.98 -11.54 -18.40
CA MET A 150 7.36 -11.77 -18.84
C MET A 150 7.48 -13.00 -19.73
N ASP A 151 8.34 -12.92 -20.75
CA ASP A 151 8.70 -14.09 -21.54
C ASP A 151 9.44 -15.13 -20.69
N ARG A 152 9.12 -16.41 -20.86
CA ARG A 152 9.71 -17.54 -20.11
C ARG A 152 11.25 -17.52 -20.10
N LYS A 153 11.87 -17.13 -21.22
CA LYS A 153 13.34 -17.04 -21.35
C LYS A 153 13.91 -15.92 -20.49
N MET A 154 13.24 -14.77 -20.45
CA MET A 154 13.64 -13.63 -19.62
C MET A 154 13.44 -13.95 -18.14
N LEU A 155 12.32 -14.58 -17.78
CA LEU A 155 12.02 -15.03 -16.41
C LEU A 155 13.11 -15.97 -15.87
N LEU A 156 13.48 -17.01 -16.63
CA LEU A 156 14.51 -17.97 -16.21
C LEU A 156 15.88 -17.30 -16.07
N LYS A 157 16.26 -16.45 -17.03
CA LYS A 157 17.50 -15.68 -16.95
C LYS A 157 17.50 -14.74 -15.72
N ALA A 158 16.33 -14.25 -15.30
CA ALA A 158 16.19 -13.31 -14.18
C ALA A 158 16.39 -14.02 -12.86
N ALA A 159 15.68 -15.12 -12.67
CA ALA A 159 15.79 -15.94 -11.48
C ALA A 159 17.25 -16.39 -11.25
N VAL A 160 17.92 -16.91 -12.28
CA VAL A 160 19.29 -17.42 -12.16
C VAL A 160 20.31 -16.32 -11.84
N ARG A 161 20.15 -15.11 -12.39
CA ARG A 161 21.05 -13.98 -12.08
C ARG A 161 20.71 -13.31 -10.75
N PHE A 162 19.44 -13.32 -10.34
CA PHE A 162 19.00 -12.68 -9.10
C PHE A 162 19.44 -13.46 -7.86
N ILE A 163 19.36 -14.79 -7.88
CA ILE A 163 19.69 -15.63 -6.72
C ILE A 163 21.13 -15.38 -6.19
N PRO A 164 22.20 -15.41 -7.03
CA PRO A 164 23.56 -15.13 -6.55
C PRO A 164 23.73 -13.72 -5.99
N VAL A 165 23.09 -12.72 -6.61
CA VAL A 165 23.16 -11.32 -6.15
C VAL A 165 22.47 -11.16 -4.80
N ALA A 166 21.35 -11.84 -4.58
CA ALA A 166 20.65 -11.85 -3.30
C ALA A 166 21.49 -12.49 -2.19
N PHE A 167 22.12 -13.64 -2.45
CA PHE A 167 23.02 -14.26 -1.46
C PHE A 167 24.26 -13.40 -1.17
N LEU A 168 24.84 -12.76 -2.19
CA LEU A 168 25.97 -11.88 -2.02
C LEU A 168 25.59 -10.64 -1.19
N SER A 169 24.43 -10.03 -1.43
CA SER A 169 23.98 -8.89 -0.64
C SER A 169 23.71 -9.28 0.82
N MET A 170 23.17 -10.46 1.07
CA MET A 170 22.99 -11.00 2.41
C MET A 170 24.34 -11.23 3.12
N ALA A 171 25.33 -11.79 2.42
CA ALA A 171 26.67 -11.99 2.97
C ALA A 171 27.34 -10.66 3.31
N VAL A 172 27.25 -9.65 2.43
CA VAL A 172 27.80 -8.31 2.68
C VAL A 172 27.10 -7.66 3.88
N CYS A 173 25.77 -7.76 3.98
CA CYS A 173 25.00 -7.25 5.12
C CYS A 173 25.49 -7.89 6.43
N TRP A 174 25.67 -9.21 6.44
CA TRP A 174 26.17 -9.97 7.59
C TRP A 174 27.53 -9.46 8.08
N PHE A 175 28.49 -9.27 7.17
CA PHE A 175 29.81 -8.73 7.53
C PHE A 175 29.73 -7.28 8.01
N VAL A 176 29.05 -6.41 7.29
CA VAL A 176 28.99 -4.97 7.63
C VAL A 176 28.34 -4.76 8.99
N VAL A 177 27.17 -5.36 9.22
CA VAL A 177 26.44 -5.21 10.49
C VAL A 177 27.22 -5.86 11.64
N GLY A 178 27.82 -7.03 11.42
CA GLY A 178 28.65 -7.69 12.43
C GLY A 178 29.88 -6.87 12.81
N THR A 179 30.60 -6.29 11.84
CA THR A 179 31.78 -5.45 12.10
C THR A 179 31.40 -4.16 12.82
N VAL A 180 30.34 -3.46 12.38
CA VAL A 180 29.87 -2.24 13.07
C VAL A 180 29.41 -2.58 14.50
N GLY A 181 28.70 -3.69 14.68
CA GLY A 181 28.29 -4.18 15.98
C GLY A 181 29.44 -4.51 16.93
N MET A 182 30.53 -5.05 16.40
CA MET A 182 31.77 -5.27 17.15
C MET A 182 32.42 -3.96 17.56
N LEU A 183 32.49 -2.96 16.67
CA LEU A 183 33.03 -1.63 16.97
C LEU A 183 32.20 -0.88 18.03
N MET A 184 30.90 -1.11 18.08
CA MET A 184 29.99 -0.55 19.09
C MET A 184 30.05 -1.28 20.44
N GLY A 185 30.79 -2.38 20.56
CA GLY A 185 30.89 -3.17 21.80
C GLY A 185 29.74 -4.14 22.05
N ASN A 186 28.77 -4.26 21.13
CA ASN A 186 27.64 -5.19 21.24
C ASN A 186 28.01 -6.63 20.83
N GLY A 187 29.15 -6.81 20.18
CA GLY A 187 29.63 -8.10 19.70
C GLY A 187 29.09 -8.46 18.31
N PHE A 188 29.92 -9.20 17.54
CA PHE A 188 29.65 -9.53 16.15
C PHE A 188 28.38 -10.40 15.99
N VAL A 189 28.34 -11.54 16.70
CA VAL A 189 27.25 -12.52 16.59
C VAL A 189 25.92 -11.96 17.08
N HIS A 190 25.92 -11.23 18.19
CA HIS A 190 24.72 -10.61 18.73
C HIS A 190 24.13 -9.59 17.73
N SER A 191 24.97 -8.73 17.16
CA SER A 191 24.51 -7.71 16.21
C SER A 191 23.97 -8.34 14.91
N VAL A 192 24.58 -9.43 14.44
CA VAL A 192 24.05 -10.19 13.32
C VAL A 192 22.68 -10.81 13.65
N MET A 193 22.56 -11.50 14.79
CA MET A 193 21.33 -12.23 15.14
C MET A 193 20.15 -11.28 15.41
N TYR A 194 20.38 -10.16 16.07
CA TYR A 194 19.30 -9.27 16.49
C TYR A 194 19.05 -8.09 15.53
N VAL A 195 19.94 -7.85 14.56
CA VAL A 195 19.80 -6.75 13.59
C VAL A 195 19.86 -7.25 12.14
N ALA A 196 20.93 -7.91 11.73
CA ALA A 196 21.10 -8.30 10.32
C ALA A 196 20.03 -9.32 9.88
N PHE A 197 19.85 -10.41 10.62
CA PHE A 197 18.88 -11.45 10.26
C PHE A 197 17.42 -10.95 10.27
N PRO A 198 16.96 -10.15 11.25
CA PRO A 198 15.62 -9.55 11.21
C PRO A 198 15.40 -8.63 10.01
N ILE A 199 16.38 -7.79 9.66
CA ILE A 199 16.27 -6.88 8.51
C ILE A 199 16.25 -7.64 7.18
N MET A 200 16.97 -8.76 7.10
CA MET A 200 16.97 -9.64 5.92
C MET A 200 15.78 -10.61 5.88
N ALA A 201 15.01 -10.72 6.97
CA ALA A 201 13.86 -11.59 7.03
C ALA A 201 12.70 -11.02 6.18
N GLY A 202 11.76 -11.89 5.77
CA GLY A 202 10.61 -11.54 4.94
C GLY A 202 9.53 -10.69 5.65
N GLY A 203 9.92 -9.71 6.46
CA GLY A 203 9.02 -8.86 7.24
C GLY A 203 8.50 -9.52 8.52
N VAL A 204 7.42 -8.97 9.08
CA VAL A 204 6.92 -9.39 10.39
C VAL A 204 6.33 -10.80 10.36
N GLY A 205 5.31 -11.03 9.53
CA GLY A 205 4.54 -12.28 9.52
C GLY A 205 5.32 -13.49 9.00
N ALA A 206 5.99 -13.35 7.85
CA ALA A 206 6.73 -14.44 7.21
C ALA A 206 8.20 -14.54 7.64
N GLY A 207 8.73 -13.51 8.31
CA GLY A 207 10.15 -13.41 8.66
C GLY A 207 10.41 -13.59 10.15
N ILE A 208 10.20 -12.54 10.95
CA ILE A 208 10.64 -12.56 12.35
C ILE A 208 9.79 -13.44 13.27
N VAL A 209 8.53 -13.74 12.93
CA VAL A 209 7.69 -14.68 13.69
C VAL A 209 8.22 -16.12 13.64
N PRO A 210 8.52 -16.71 12.46
CA PRO A 210 9.20 -18.01 12.43
C PRO A 210 10.64 -17.91 12.96
N LEU A 211 11.36 -16.81 12.70
CA LEU A 211 12.73 -16.64 13.21
C LEU A 211 12.79 -16.62 14.75
N SER A 212 11.83 -15.95 15.41
CA SER A 212 11.75 -15.93 16.88
C SER A 212 11.45 -17.31 17.45
N SER A 213 10.68 -18.11 16.73
CA SER A 213 10.43 -19.51 17.07
C SER A 213 11.71 -20.34 16.95
N ILE A 214 12.50 -20.15 15.89
CA ILE A 214 13.81 -20.81 15.72
C ILE A 214 14.76 -20.44 16.87
N TYR A 215 14.78 -19.17 17.28
CA TYR A 215 15.64 -18.71 18.38
C TYR A 215 15.20 -19.30 19.71
N ALA A 216 13.90 -19.35 19.99
CA ALA A 216 13.37 -20.01 21.18
C ALA A 216 13.75 -21.50 21.26
N HIS A 217 13.72 -22.21 20.12
CA HIS A 217 14.13 -23.61 20.08
C HIS A 217 15.65 -23.79 20.24
N GLY A 218 16.45 -22.93 19.60
CA GLY A 218 17.92 -23.08 19.59
C GLY A 218 18.63 -22.51 20.82
N LEU A 219 18.10 -21.43 21.40
CA LEU A 219 18.73 -20.67 22.50
C LEU A 219 17.94 -20.78 23.82
N GLY A 220 16.76 -21.41 23.80
CA GLY A 220 15.83 -21.41 24.94
C GLY A 220 15.11 -20.07 25.13
N GLY A 221 14.12 -20.04 26.00
CA GLY A 221 13.27 -18.86 26.26
C GLY A 221 11.97 -18.88 25.44
N SER A 222 11.23 -17.76 25.47
CA SER A 222 9.95 -17.65 24.77
C SER A 222 10.11 -16.98 23.39
N ALA A 223 9.38 -17.47 22.39
CA ALA A 223 9.33 -16.84 21.07
C ALA A 223 8.84 -15.38 21.14
N GLY A 224 7.99 -15.05 22.11
CA GLY A 224 7.53 -13.69 22.36
C GLY A 224 8.66 -12.74 22.76
N THR A 225 9.56 -13.19 23.63
CA THR A 225 10.72 -12.38 24.07
C THR A 225 11.64 -12.05 22.89
N TYR A 226 11.97 -13.03 22.05
CA TYR A 226 12.76 -12.78 20.85
C TYR A 226 11.99 -11.90 19.87
N LEU A 227 10.70 -12.15 19.64
CA LEU A 227 9.88 -11.33 18.74
C LEU A 227 9.91 -9.86 19.14
N SER A 228 9.75 -9.54 20.43
CA SER A 228 9.83 -8.16 20.93
C SER A 228 11.19 -7.50 20.71
N GLN A 229 12.28 -8.27 20.65
CA GLN A 229 13.63 -7.76 20.37
C GLN A 229 13.90 -7.60 18.87
N LEU A 230 13.40 -8.50 18.02
CA LEU A 230 13.60 -8.45 16.57
C LEU A 230 12.67 -7.43 15.88
N PHE A 231 11.52 -7.13 16.49
CA PHE A 231 10.50 -6.26 15.91
C PHE A 231 11.01 -4.82 15.65
N PRO A 232 11.63 -4.11 16.61
CA PRO A 232 12.11 -2.75 16.38
C PRO A 232 13.15 -2.66 15.26
N ALA A 233 14.09 -3.61 15.20
CA ALA A 233 15.11 -3.66 14.17
C ALA A 233 14.50 -3.82 12.76
N THR A 234 13.49 -4.68 12.64
CA THR A 234 12.78 -4.93 11.37
C THR A 234 12.01 -3.70 10.89
N VAL A 235 11.24 -3.07 11.79
CA VAL A 235 10.43 -1.90 11.44
C VAL A 235 11.30 -0.71 11.06
N LEU A 236 12.33 -0.41 11.85
CA LEU A 236 13.27 0.68 11.56
C LEU A 236 14.08 0.39 10.29
N GLY A 237 14.54 -0.85 10.11
CA GLY A 237 15.26 -1.27 8.91
C GLY A 237 14.44 -1.05 7.64
N ASN A 238 13.16 -1.40 7.66
CA ASN A 238 12.26 -1.16 6.54
C ASN A 238 12.08 0.34 6.23
N VAL A 239 11.93 1.17 7.27
CA VAL A 239 11.84 2.63 7.11
C VAL A 239 13.11 3.19 6.47
N VAL A 240 14.29 2.81 6.96
CA VAL A 240 15.57 3.25 6.41
C VAL A 240 15.75 2.75 4.97
N ALA A 241 15.33 1.52 4.67
CA ALA A 241 15.39 0.96 3.32
C ALA A 241 14.53 1.75 2.32
N ILE A 242 13.31 2.16 2.72
CA ILE A 242 12.43 3.00 1.89
C ILE A 242 13.09 4.36 1.59
N ILE A 243 13.65 5.01 2.61
CA ILE A 243 14.34 6.30 2.46
C ILE A 243 15.57 6.14 1.55
N ALA A 244 16.38 5.11 1.78
CA ALA A 244 17.57 4.81 0.97
C ALA A 244 17.20 4.53 -0.50
N ALA A 245 16.14 3.77 -0.75
CA ALA A 245 15.62 3.51 -2.10
C ALA A 245 15.19 4.81 -2.80
N GLY A 246 14.50 5.71 -2.09
CA GLY A 246 14.14 7.04 -2.60
C GLY A 246 15.35 7.89 -2.98
N VAL A 247 16.37 7.93 -2.12
CA VAL A 247 17.62 8.68 -2.35
C VAL A 247 18.42 8.09 -3.52
N ILE A 248 18.57 6.76 -3.58
CA ILE A 248 19.31 6.08 -4.67
C ILE A 248 18.59 6.30 -6.01
N SER A 249 17.26 6.12 -6.04
CA SER A 249 16.46 6.32 -7.25
C SER A 249 16.66 7.72 -7.84
N LYS A 250 16.75 8.75 -6.99
CA LYS A 250 16.98 10.13 -7.41
C LYS A 250 18.44 10.42 -7.81
N THR A 251 19.39 10.01 -6.99
CA THR A 251 20.82 10.32 -7.23
C THR A 251 21.35 9.61 -8.46
N MET A 252 20.83 8.42 -8.77
CA MET A 252 21.26 7.61 -9.90
C MET A 252 20.43 7.82 -11.17
N VAL A 253 19.47 8.78 -11.24
CA VAL A 253 18.59 8.96 -12.42
C VAL A 253 19.38 9.00 -13.74
N ASN A 254 20.41 9.85 -13.81
CA ASN A 254 21.24 10.06 -15.00
C ASN A 254 22.48 9.17 -15.05
N SER A 255 22.58 8.20 -14.14
CA SER A 255 23.78 7.39 -13.98
C SER A 255 23.76 6.17 -14.90
N LYS A 256 24.93 5.73 -15.36
CA LYS A 256 25.10 4.47 -16.10
C LYS A 256 24.74 3.22 -15.31
N TRP A 257 24.35 3.35 -14.03
CA TRP A 257 23.91 2.26 -13.17
C TRP A 257 22.38 2.12 -13.08
N ASN A 258 21.63 3.05 -13.67
CA ASN A 258 20.18 3.01 -13.69
C ASN A 258 19.63 2.19 -14.87
N GLY A 259 18.72 1.27 -14.57
CA GLY A 259 18.00 0.46 -15.55
C GLY A 259 16.63 1.01 -15.94
N HIS A 260 16.21 2.17 -15.41
CA HIS A 260 14.91 2.81 -15.67
C HIS A 260 13.72 1.85 -15.51
N GLY A 261 13.75 1.03 -14.45
CA GLY A 261 12.73 0.02 -14.16
C GLY A 261 12.95 -1.34 -14.83
N LYS A 262 14.03 -1.52 -15.61
CA LYS A 262 14.46 -2.83 -16.11
C LYS A 262 15.65 -3.34 -15.30
N MET A 263 15.50 -4.53 -14.73
CA MET A 263 16.57 -5.17 -13.96
C MET A 263 17.62 -5.84 -14.86
N MET A 264 17.25 -6.21 -16.08
CA MET A 264 18.17 -6.76 -17.08
C MET A 264 18.51 -5.75 -18.17
N ARG A 265 19.78 -5.77 -18.56
CA ARG A 265 20.29 -5.17 -19.79
C ARG A 265 20.53 -6.30 -20.77
N ASP A 266 19.62 -6.53 -21.70
CA ASP A 266 19.92 -7.30 -22.91
C ASP A 266 19.80 -6.36 -24.12
N GLU A 267 20.77 -6.45 -25.03
CA GLU A 267 20.88 -5.58 -26.22
C GLU A 267 19.92 -5.99 -27.35
N ASN A 268 19.28 -7.16 -27.23
CA ASN A 268 18.27 -7.67 -28.17
C ASN A 268 16.80 -7.48 -27.69
N ASP A 269 16.60 -6.74 -26.59
CA ASP A 269 15.29 -6.55 -25.94
C ASP A 269 14.40 -5.47 -26.57
N ALA A 270 14.67 -5.07 -27.82
CA ALA A 270 13.73 -4.24 -28.59
C ALA A 270 12.37 -4.95 -28.79
N GLN A 271 12.28 -6.26 -28.53
CA GLN A 271 11.05 -7.05 -28.57
C GLN A 271 10.47 -7.41 -27.18
N ALA A 272 11.18 -7.19 -26.07
CA ALA A 272 10.78 -7.63 -24.72
C ALA A 272 9.82 -6.65 -24.02
N GLY A 273 8.78 -6.20 -24.72
CA GLY A 273 7.71 -5.41 -24.13
C GLY A 273 7.22 -4.28 -25.00
N GLU A 274 6.77 -4.57 -26.22
CA GLU A 274 5.57 -3.84 -26.63
C GLU A 274 4.52 -4.14 -25.58
N LYS A 275 4.26 -3.18 -24.69
CA LYS A 275 3.05 -3.16 -23.87
C LYS A 275 1.91 -3.21 -24.87
N LYS A 276 1.44 -4.41 -25.22
CA LYS A 276 0.27 -4.62 -26.04
C LYS A 276 -0.79 -3.75 -25.37
N LYS A 277 -1.25 -2.70 -26.07
CA LYS A 277 -2.16 -1.72 -25.48
C LYS A 277 -3.27 -2.50 -24.80
N LEU A 278 -3.49 -2.25 -23.51
CA LEU A 278 -4.54 -2.91 -22.75
C LEU A 278 -5.85 -2.64 -23.49
N ASP A 279 -6.34 -3.66 -24.19
CA ASP A 279 -7.61 -3.58 -24.88
C ASP A 279 -8.70 -3.84 -23.83
N PHE A 280 -9.13 -2.74 -23.20
CA PHE A 280 -10.22 -2.76 -22.21
C PHE A 280 -11.56 -3.21 -22.81
N SER A 281 -11.64 -3.42 -24.12
CA SER A 281 -12.81 -4.01 -24.78
C SER A 281 -13.07 -5.46 -24.34
N ASN A 282 -12.12 -6.11 -23.64
CA ASN A 282 -12.24 -7.48 -23.18
C ASN A 282 -12.14 -7.62 -21.65
N MET A 283 -13.07 -6.99 -20.91
CA MET A 283 -13.21 -7.13 -19.44
C MET A 283 -13.20 -8.59 -18.95
N LYS A 284 -13.62 -9.55 -19.80
CA LYS A 284 -13.52 -10.99 -19.50
C LYS A 284 -12.09 -11.43 -19.21
N GLN A 285 -11.08 -10.88 -19.88
CA GLN A 285 -9.68 -11.24 -19.66
C GLN A 285 -9.18 -10.80 -18.27
N LEU A 286 -9.71 -9.70 -17.73
CA LEU A 286 -9.41 -9.27 -16.37
C LEU A 286 -9.97 -10.27 -15.34
N GLY A 287 -11.19 -10.77 -15.58
CA GLY A 287 -11.78 -11.85 -14.78
C GLY A 287 -11.01 -13.17 -14.85
N VAL A 288 -10.50 -13.54 -16.03
CA VAL A 288 -9.63 -14.72 -16.19
C VAL A 288 -8.33 -14.56 -15.42
N GLY A 289 -7.68 -13.38 -15.50
CA GLY A 289 -6.47 -13.09 -14.73
C GLY A 289 -6.69 -13.20 -13.22
N LEU A 290 -7.84 -12.71 -12.73
CA LEU A 290 -8.24 -12.82 -11.34
C LEU A 290 -8.38 -14.29 -10.88
N ILE A 291 -9.10 -15.12 -11.65
CA ILE A 291 -9.28 -16.55 -11.35
C ILE A 291 -7.96 -17.31 -11.42
N MET A 292 -7.07 -16.96 -12.36
CA MET A 292 -5.74 -17.53 -12.47
C MET A 292 -4.89 -17.24 -11.22
N ALA A 293 -4.90 -16.00 -10.74
CA ALA A 293 -4.20 -15.63 -9.50
C ALA A 293 -4.72 -16.43 -8.30
N MET A 294 -6.04 -16.54 -8.14
CA MET A 294 -6.66 -17.35 -7.09
C MET A 294 -6.30 -18.84 -7.20
N SER A 295 -6.20 -19.36 -8.42
CA SER A 295 -5.82 -20.75 -8.68
C SER A 295 -4.37 -21.03 -8.27
N PHE A 296 -3.43 -20.13 -8.59
CA PHE A 296 -2.05 -20.26 -8.11
C PHE A 296 -1.94 -20.18 -6.59
N TYR A 297 -2.74 -19.33 -5.95
CA TYR A 297 -2.81 -19.30 -4.49
C TYR A 297 -3.31 -20.63 -3.91
N MET A 298 -4.40 -21.19 -4.44
CA MET A 298 -4.94 -22.48 -4.00
C MET A 298 -3.97 -23.64 -4.24
N ILE A 299 -3.23 -23.62 -5.35
CA ILE A 299 -2.17 -24.61 -5.60
C ILE A 299 -1.07 -24.45 -4.55
N GLY A 300 -0.65 -23.21 -4.24
CA GLY A 300 0.35 -22.93 -3.22
C GLY A 300 -0.05 -23.39 -1.83
N THR A 301 -1.29 -23.12 -1.40
CA THR A 301 -1.82 -23.57 -0.11
C THR A 301 -1.99 -25.09 -0.07
N GLY A 302 -2.45 -25.71 -1.17
CA GLY A 302 -2.53 -27.16 -1.29
C GLY A 302 -1.15 -27.83 -1.19
N LEU A 303 -0.14 -27.30 -1.88
CA LEU A 303 1.23 -27.79 -1.77
C LEU A 303 1.79 -27.60 -0.35
N ASN A 304 1.52 -26.47 0.31
CA ASN A 304 1.93 -26.26 1.69
C ASN A 304 1.29 -27.29 2.65
N ALA A 305 0.04 -27.66 2.42
CA ALA A 305 -0.70 -28.63 3.22
C ALA A 305 -0.26 -30.10 2.97
N VAL A 306 0.21 -30.42 1.76
CA VAL A 306 0.73 -31.77 1.40
C VAL A 306 2.21 -31.93 1.77
N PHE A 307 2.98 -30.85 1.75
CA PHE A 307 4.38 -30.81 2.19
C PHE A 307 4.57 -30.04 3.52
N PRO A 308 3.79 -30.30 4.60
CA PRO A 308 3.97 -29.57 5.84
C PRO A 308 5.26 -30.02 6.53
N LYS A 309 6.20 -29.07 6.68
CA LYS A 309 7.30 -29.06 7.67
C LYS A 309 8.12 -30.37 7.77
N SER A 310 9.03 -30.58 6.81
CA SER A 310 10.21 -31.43 7.03
C SER A 310 11.23 -30.77 7.97
N THR A 311 10.79 -30.31 9.15
CA THR A 311 11.59 -30.05 10.36
C THR A 311 10.61 -29.95 11.53
N HIS A 312 10.42 -31.09 12.20
CA HIS A 312 9.96 -31.26 13.59
C HIS A 312 8.98 -30.22 14.16
N THR A 313 7.68 -30.46 13.95
CA THR A 313 6.68 -30.17 14.98
C THR A 313 6.62 -31.43 15.86
N LEU A 314 7.50 -31.52 16.85
CA LEU A 314 7.55 -32.62 17.82
C LEU A 314 7.70 -32.06 19.23
N SER A 315 6.68 -31.32 19.67
CA SER A 315 6.04 -31.53 20.96
C SER A 315 4.78 -30.67 21.02
N LEU A 316 3.65 -31.38 21.06
CA LEU A 316 2.37 -30.93 21.57
C LEU A 316 2.49 -30.53 23.05
N SER A 317 1.53 -29.70 23.49
CA SER A 317 1.23 -29.23 24.86
C SER A 317 1.75 -27.85 25.20
#